data_AF-A0A2V3VSW6-F1
#
_entry.id   AF-A0A2V3VSW6-F1
#
_cell.length_a   1.000
_cell.length_b   1.000
_cell.length_c   1.000
_cell.angle_alpha   90.00
_cell.angle_beta   90.00
_cell.angle_gamma   90.00
#
_symmetry.space_group_name_H-M   'P 1'
#
loop_
_entity.id
_entity.type
_entity.pdbx_description
1 polymer ?
#
loop_
_entity_poly.entity_id
_entity_poly.type
_entity_poly.pdbx_seq_one_letter_code
_entity_poly.pdbx_strand_id
1 'polypeptide(L)'
;MGMHNMSALKLVRITLMVPVLLWLSMSLAIAAPPSNDDFDSAITVTEPLPFTDGTNTLEATTAPDDPDCFGQGPTVWYSFTPTENMRIQAKTFGSDYDTTLSVYTGTRGNLSQIACNDDAGSVQSSAVFDVVAGQTYFFMVGAFGGGAGGNLVFTVATAPQPVTVDFSIDPIGSLDRVGNVTIRGIVNCSAPLFINVSGELKQNTGRVFILGFLGTAFMCNGSNTPWEAIVIPENGRFAGGPTKAFANIFAVDPNTGEFIQSSASATVKLKRSQ
;
A
#
# COMPACT_ATOMS: atom_id res chain seq x y z
N MET A 1 -98.31 -53.58 31.91
CA MET A 1 -98.35 -54.86 31.19
C MET A 1 -97.77 -54.63 29.80
N GLY A 2 -96.68 -55.32 29.44
CA GLY A 2 -96.23 -55.45 28.04
C GLY A 2 -95.11 -54.51 27.56
N MET A 3 -93.90 -55.07 27.50
CA MET A 3 -92.71 -54.61 26.75
C MET A 3 -92.91 -54.62 25.22
N HIS A 4 -92.15 -53.81 24.47
CA HIS A 4 -91.44 -54.11 23.20
C HIS A 4 -90.57 -52.87 22.84
N ASN A 5 -89.24 -52.87 22.98
CA ASN A 5 -88.13 -53.45 22.20
C ASN A 5 -87.60 -52.61 21.00
N MET A 6 -86.32 -52.20 21.14
CA MET A 6 -85.26 -51.90 20.15
C MET A 6 -85.44 -50.85 19.03
N SER A 7 -84.53 -49.86 19.00
CA SER A 7 -83.37 -49.86 18.06
C SER A 7 -82.45 -48.65 18.28
N ALA A 8 -81.14 -48.89 18.27
CA ALA A 8 -80.10 -47.89 18.47
C ALA A 8 -79.70 -47.24 17.13
N LEU A 9 -79.73 -45.90 17.08
CA LEU A 9 -79.20 -45.12 15.95
C LEU A 9 -77.78 -44.65 16.30
N LYS A 10 -76.78 -45.16 15.57
CA LYS A 10 -75.38 -44.73 15.70
C LYS A 10 -75.21 -43.31 15.14
N LEU A 11 -74.73 -42.37 15.95
CA LEU A 11 -74.24 -41.07 15.47
C LEU A 11 -72.96 -41.28 14.64
N VAL A 12 -72.99 -40.90 13.36
CA VAL A 12 -71.81 -40.75 12.52
C VAL A 12 -71.24 -39.35 12.79
N ARG A 13 -70.06 -39.26 13.41
CA ARG A 13 -69.30 -38.00 13.52
C ARG A 13 -68.63 -37.73 12.18
N ILE A 14 -69.11 -36.73 11.44
CA ILE A 14 -68.42 -36.18 10.27
C ILE A 14 -67.42 -35.14 10.79
N THR A 15 -66.14 -35.51 10.82
CA THR A 15 -65.06 -34.57 11.16
C THR A 15 -64.73 -33.75 9.91
N LEU A 16 -65.08 -32.46 9.89
CA LEU A 16 -64.58 -31.53 8.89
C LEU A 16 -63.06 -31.36 9.10
N MET A 17 -62.24 -31.85 8.17
CA MET A 17 -60.83 -31.44 8.08
C MET A 17 -60.77 -30.06 7.42
N VAL A 18 -60.45 -29.04 8.21
CA VAL A 18 -60.04 -27.73 7.69
C VAL A 18 -58.59 -27.87 7.21
N PRO A 19 -58.27 -27.67 5.93
CA PRO A 19 -56.87 -27.66 5.50
C PRO A 19 -56.20 -26.42 6.09
N VAL A 20 -55.28 -26.64 7.02
CA VAL A 20 -54.39 -25.59 7.53
C VAL A 20 -53.41 -25.26 6.41
N LEU A 21 -53.67 -24.18 5.67
CA LEU A 21 -52.73 -23.63 4.72
C LEU A 21 -51.58 -23.02 5.54
N LEU A 22 -50.46 -23.73 5.68
CA LEU A 22 -49.23 -23.15 6.22
C LEU A 22 -48.74 -22.09 5.22
N TRP A 23 -48.93 -20.82 5.54
CA TRP A 23 -48.17 -19.74 4.92
C TRP A 23 -46.73 -19.84 5.40
N LEU A 24 -45.88 -20.47 4.59
CA LEU A 24 -44.43 -20.31 4.71
C LEU A 24 -44.13 -18.85 4.36
N SER A 25 -43.98 -17.99 5.36
CA SER A 25 -43.31 -16.72 5.17
C SER A 25 -41.85 -17.03 4.82
N MET A 26 -41.52 -17.02 3.53
CA MET A 26 -40.14 -16.92 3.08
C MET A 26 -39.66 -15.53 3.47
N SER A 27 -39.09 -15.41 4.68
CA SER A 27 -38.29 -14.26 5.04
C SER A 27 -37.11 -14.25 4.08
N LEU A 28 -37.04 -13.28 3.17
CA LEU A 28 -35.75 -12.97 2.55
C LEU A 28 -34.83 -12.56 3.68
N ALA A 29 -33.82 -13.39 3.98
CA ALA A 29 -32.70 -12.96 4.78
C ALA A 29 -31.89 -11.99 3.90
N ILE A 30 -32.17 -10.69 4.01
CA ILE A 30 -31.27 -9.66 3.53
C ILE A 30 -30.02 -9.79 4.41
N ALA A 31 -28.88 -10.10 3.79
CA ALA A 31 -27.62 -10.08 4.48
C ALA A 31 -27.38 -8.65 4.97
N ALA A 32 -27.16 -8.48 6.27
CA ALA A 32 -26.92 -7.16 6.84
C ALA A 32 -25.50 -6.71 6.50
N PRO A 33 -25.26 -5.39 6.35
CA PRO A 33 -23.91 -4.86 6.25
C PRO A 33 -23.02 -5.33 7.41
N PRO A 34 -21.69 -5.38 7.23
CA PRO A 34 -20.77 -5.73 8.30
C PRO A 34 -20.89 -4.76 9.48
N SER A 35 -20.45 -5.19 10.67
CA SER A 35 -20.63 -4.37 11.89
C SER A 35 -19.89 -3.03 11.84
N ASN A 36 -18.84 -2.91 11.03
CA ASN A 36 -18.02 -1.73 10.85
C ASN A 36 -18.29 -0.99 9.54
N ASP A 37 -19.51 -1.05 9.04
CA ASP A 37 -19.97 -0.37 7.83
C ASP A 37 -20.06 1.17 7.94
N ASP A 38 -19.76 1.74 9.11
CA ASP A 38 -19.81 3.18 9.33
C ASP A 38 -18.69 3.62 10.30
N PHE A 39 -18.27 4.87 10.18
CA PHE A 39 -17.25 5.48 11.03
C PHE A 39 -17.50 5.27 12.53
N ASP A 40 -18.75 5.45 12.98
CA ASP A 40 -19.10 5.37 14.40
C ASP A 40 -19.10 3.92 14.94
N SER A 41 -19.06 2.92 14.04
CA SER A 41 -19.00 1.50 14.38
C SER A 41 -17.66 0.84 14.02
N ALA A 42 -16.62 1.64 13.81
CA ALA A 42 -15.27 1.17 13.48
C ALA A 42 -14.76 0.09 14.45
N ILE A 43 -14.30 -1.04 13.91
CA ILE A 43 -13.68 -2.09 14.73
C ILE A 43 -12.37 -1.56 15.32
N THR A 44 -12.20 -1.73 16.64
CA THR A 44 -10.96 -1.34 17.31
C THR A 44 -9.85 -2.34 17.04
N VAL A 45 -8.75 -1.87 16.45
CA VAL A 45 -7.46 -2.55 16.37
C VAL A 45 -6.86 -2.59 17.77
N THR A 46 -6.62 -3.78 18.30
CA THR A 46 -6.09 -3.97 19.66
C THR A 46 -4.61 -4.32 19.65
N GLU A 47 -3.87 -3.86 20.66
CA GLU A 47 -2.50 -4.29 20.93
C GLU A 47 -2.47 -5.62 21.73
N PRO A 48 -1.38 -6.42 21.64
CA PRO A 48 -0.18 -6.19 20.82
C PRO A 48 -0.42 -6.45 19.33
N LEU A 49 0.34 -5.75 18.48
CA LEU A 49 0.38 -6.01 17.03
C LEU A 49 1.21 -7.29 16.72
N PRO A 50 0.90 -8.03 15.64
CA PRO A 50 -0.07 -7.71 14.59
C PRO A 50 -1.52 -7.98 14.98
N PHE A 51 -2.41 -7.11 14.52
CA PHE A 51 -3.86 -7.32 14.49
C PHE A 51 -4.27 -7.72 13.07
N THR A 52 -5.12 -8.74 12.95
CA THR A 52 -5.70 -9.14 11.67
C THR A 52 -7.19 -9.40 11.84
N ASP A 53 -7.98 -8.87 10.90
CA ASP A 53 -9.42 -9.08 10.81
C ASP A 53 -9.81 -9.54 9.40
N GLY A 54 -10.82 -10.40 9.34
CA GLY A 54 -11.40 -10.91 8.11
C GLY A 54 -12.87 -10.55 8.03
N THR A 55 -13.24 -9.67 7.10
CA THR A 55 -14.61 -9.14 6.99
C THR A 55 -15.13 -9.30 5.56
N ASN A 56 -16.37 -9.74 5.41
CA ASN A 56 -17.03 -9.72 4.10
C ASN A 56 -17.69 -8.36 3.89
N THR A 57 -17.27 -7.63 2.87
CA THR A 57 -17.70 -6.27 2.54
C THR A 57 -18.68 -6.21 1.37
N LEU A 58 -19.22 -7.35 0.90
CA LEU A 58 -20.15 -7.37 -0.23
C LEU A 58 -21.43 -6.56 0.02
N GLU A 59 -21.92 -6.57 1.25
CA GLU A 59 -23.13 -5.86 1.69
C GLU A 59 -22.80 -4.55 2.43
N ALA A 60 -21.52 -4.15 2.43
CA ALA A 60 -21.14 -2.86 2.96
C ALA A 60 -21.71 -1.73 2.09
N THR A 61 -21.83 -0.56 2.69
CA THR A 61 -22.30 0.66 2.05
C THR A 61 -21.22 1.73 2.09
N THR A 62 -21.46 2.85 1.41
CA THR A 62 -20.61 4.04 1.48
C THR A 62 -21.45 5.13 2.11
N ALA A 63 -21.00 5.67 3.24
CA ALA A 63 -21.69 6.77 3.89
C ALA A 63 -21.52 8.06 3.06
N PRO A 64 -22.51 8.98 3.06
CA PRO A 64 -22.40 10.24 2.32
C PRO A 64 -21.24 11.14 2.75
N ASP A 65 -20.71 10.93 3.95
CA ASP A 65 -19.59 11.67 4.52
C ASP A 65 -18.27 10.89 4.54
N ASP A 66 -18.22 9.69 3.95
CA ASP A 66 -16.97 8.96 3.75
C ASP A 66 -16.07 9.75 2.78
N PRO A 67 -14.82 10.04 3.15
CA PRO A 67 -13.90 10.72 2.23
C PRO A 67 -13.49 9.81 1.07
N ASP A 68 -13.00 10.40 -0.01
CA ASP A 68 -12.53 9.64 -1.18
C ASP A 68 -11.01 9.42 -1.15
N CYS A 69 -10.62 8.20 -1.47
CA CYS A 69 -9.25 7.76 -1.74
C CYS A 69 -9.30 6.79 -2.91
N PHE A 70 -9.39 7.32 -4.13
CA PHE A 70 -9.46 6.55 -5.38
C PHE A 70 -10.66 5.56 -5.45
N GLY A 71 -11.67 5.73 -4.59
CA GLY A 71 -12.70 4.73 -4.33
C GLY A 71 -14.06 5.36 -4.04
N GLN A 72 -15.10 4.82 -4.68
CA GLN A 72 -16.51 5.20 -4.49
C GLN A 72 -17.37 3.95 -4.20
N GLY A 73 -16.71 2.85 -3.80
CA GLY A 73 -17.33 1.57 -3.48
C GLY A 73 -17.56 1.39 -1.98
N PRO A 74 -18.09 0.22 -1.57
CA PRO A 74 -18.38 -0.08 -0.17
C PRO A 74 -17.17 0.11 0.73
N THR A 75 -17.38 0.68 1.91
CA THR A 75 -16.33 1.03 2.86
C THR A 75 -16.57 0.40 4.22
N VAL A 76 -15.49 0.00 4.87
CA VAL A 76 -15.52 -0.42 6.27
C VAL A 76 -14.44 0.30 7.07
N TRP A 77 -14.71 0.50 8.35
CA TRP A 77 -13.90 1.33 9.22
C TRP A 77 -13.22 0.55 10.35
N TYR A 78 -12.00 0.95 10.69
CA TYR A 78 -11.24 0.48 11.85
C TYR A 78 -10.68 1.69 12.61
N SER A 79 -10.48 1.54 13.92
CA SER A 79 -9.89 2.58 14.77
C SER A 79 -8.71 2.02 15.54
N PHE A 80 -7.68 2.84 15.78
CA PHE A 80 -6.49 2.45 16.54
C PHE A 80 -6.00 3.61 17.38
N THR A 81 -5.77 3.36 18.66
CA THR A 81 -5.15 4.32 19.58
C THR A 81 -3.95 3.61 20.22
N PRO A 82 -2.71 3.85 19.73
CA PRO A 82 -1.54 3.15 20.24
C PRO A 82 -1.22 3.62 21.67
N THR A 83 -0.63 2.73 22.46
CA THR A 83 -0.15 3.08 23.81
C THR A 83 1.25 3.72 23.81
N GLU A 84 2.01 3.56 22.72
CA GLU A 84 3.35 4.08 22.55
C GLU A 84 3.55 4.72 21.17
N ASN A 85 4.57 5.57 21.02
CA ASN A 85 4.96 6.07 19.70
C ASN A 85 5.60 4.91 18.91
N MET A 86 5.09 4.63 17.72
CA MET A 86 5.63 3.57 16.88
C MET A 86 5.38 3.81 15.40
N ARG A 87 6.11 3.08 14.57
CA ARG A 87 5.87 3.01 13.13
C ARG A 87 5.02 1.78 12.84
N ILE A 88 3.96 1.94 12.07
CA ILE A 88 3.07 0.82 11.72
C ILE A 88 2.88 0.71 10.21
N GLN A 89 2.51 -0.49 9.78
CA GLN A 89 2.04 -0.81 8.44
C GLN A 89 0.62 -1.35 8.54
N ALA A 90 -0.32 -0.67 7.89
CA ALA A 90 -1.66 -1.20 7.63
C ALA A 90 -1.70 -1.73 6.19
N LYS A 91 -2.28 -2.91 5.98
CA LYS A 91 -2.33 -3.55 4.66
C LYS A 91 -3.58 -4.40 4.48
N THR A 92 -3.99 -4.56 3.22
CA THR A 92 -5.13 -5.39 2.83
C THR A 92 -4.72 -6.68 2.09
N PHE A 93 -3.44 -7.05 2.17
CA PHE A 93 -2.89 -8.21 1.47
C PHE A 93 -3.60 -9.51 1.85
N GLY A 94 -4.01 -10.27 0.83
CA GLY A 94 -4.81 -11.48 0.98
C GLY A 94 -6.31 -11.27 0.74
N SER A 95 -6.76 -10.03 0.54
CA SER A 95 -8.12 -9.74 0.08
C SER A 95 -8.33 -10.22 -1.36
N ASP A 96 -9.58 -10.57 -1.70
CA ASP A 96 -9.95 -11.11 -3.02
C ASP A 96 -10.54 -10.08 -3.98
N TYR A 97 -10.49 -8.80 -3.62
CA TYR A 97 -10.95 -7.67 -4.43
C TYR A 97 -9.91 -6.55 -4.47
N ASP A 98 -10.17 -5.58 -5.35
CA ASP A 98 -9.35 -4.39 -5.54
C ASP A 98 -9.65 -3.37 -4.45
N THR A 99 -8.72 -3.20 -3.51
CA THR A 99 -8.96 -2.43 -2.29
C THR A 99 -8.44 -1.00 -2.42
N THR A 100 -9.01 -0.09 -1.63
CA THR A 100 -8.37 1.17 -1.26
C THR A 100 -8.18 1.21 0.24
N LEU A 101 -7.11 1.85 0.71
CA LEU A 101 -6.80 2.05 2.12
C LEU A 101 -6.50 3.52 2.38
N SER A 102 -7.32 4.13 3.22
CA SER A 102 -7.09 5.47 3.76
C SER A 102 -6.77 5.42 5.24
N VAL A 103 -5.92 6.34 5.68
CA VAL A 103 -5.59 6.57 7.08
C VAL A 103 -5.94 8.01 7.44
N TYR A 104 -6.70 8.18 8.52
CA TYR A 104 -7.15 9.49 9.00
C TYR A 104 -6.83 9.70 10.48
N THR A 105 -6.81 10.97 10.87
CA THR A 105 -6.99 11.40 12.25
C THR A 105 -8.06 12.51 12.32
N GLY A 106 -8.42 12.94 13.53
CA GLY A 106 -9.49 13.91 13.75
C GLY A 106 -10.81 13.25 14.14
N THR A 107 -11.92 13.86 13.73
CA THR A 107 -13.29 13.42 14.07
C THR A 107 -14.14 13.32 12.82
N ARG A 108 -15.23 12.54 12.87
CA ARG A 108 -16.24 12.47 11.79
C ARG A 108 -16.62 13.86 11.30
N GLY A 109 -16.65 14.05 9.97
CA GLY A 109 -16.91 15.33 9.32
C GLY A 109 -15.76 16.35 9.32
N ASN A 110 -14.62 16.05 9.98
CA ASN A 110 -13.42 16.88 9.97
C ASN A 110 -12.15 16.01 10.09
N LEU A 111 -12.05 15.03 9.20
CA LEU A 111 -10.91 14.12 9.14
C LEU A 111 -9.74 14.75 8.39
N SER A 112 -8.52 14.51 8.87
CA SER A 112 -7.28 14.83 8.18
C SER A 112 -6.67 13.54 7.63
N GLN A 113 -6.49 13.46 6.32
CA GLN A 113 -5.85 12.32 5.67
C GLN A 113 -4.35 12.31 5.96
N ILE A 114 -3.85 11.15 6.38
CA ILE A 114 -2.43 10.88 6.65
C ILE A 114 -1.83 10.10 5.49
N ALA A 115 -2.55 9.09 5.01
CA ALA A 115 -2.13 8.25 3.90
C ALA A 115 -3.35 7.78 3.09
N CYS A 116 -3.11 7.50 1.82
CA CYS A 116 -4.09 6.99 0.89
C CYS A 116 -3.35 6.13 -0.15
N ASN A 117 -3.83 4.91 -0.37
CA ASN A 117 -3.24 3.98 -1.32
C ASN A 117 -4.32 3.04 -1.88
N ASP A 118 -4.31 2.81 -3.19
CA ASP A 118 -5.07 1.79 -3.91
C ASP A 118 -4.21 0.55 -4.15
N ASP A 119 -3.03 0.72 -4.74
CA ASP A 119 -2.18 -0.42 -5.14
C ASP A 119 -0.83 -0.45 -4.40
N ALA A 120 -0.45 -1.63 -3.92
CA ALA A 120 0.86 -1.92 -3.36
C ALA A 120 1.38 -3.29 -3.87
N GLY A 121 2.05 -3.26 -5.02
CA GLY A 121 2.61 -4.46 -5.69
C GLY A 121 1.58 -5.33 -6.41
N SER A 122 0.30 -5.21 -6.04
CA SER A 122 -0.88 -5.76 -6.70
C SER A 122 -2.09 -4.84 -6.42
N VAL A 123 -3.31 -5.33 -6.64
CA VAL A 123 -4.59 -4.61 -6.41
C VAL A 123 -4.99 -4.51 -4.93
N GLN A 124 -4.06 -4.79 -4.03
CA GLN A 124 -4.27 -4.61 -2.59
C GLN A 124 -3.38 -3.48 -2.10
N SER A 125 -3.84 -2.78 -1.07
CA SER A 125 -3.27 -1.54 -0.58
C SER A 125 -2.38 -1.74 0.65
N SER A 126 -1.46 -0.80 0.86
CA SER A 126 -0.57 -0.74 2.02
C SER A 126 -0.25 0.72 2.36
N ALA A 127 -0.21 1.03 3.65
CA ALA A 127 0.20 2.33 4.17
C ALA A 127 1.16 2.16 5.34
N VAL A 128 2.30 2.85 5.29
CA VAL A 128 3.31 2.89 6.35
C VAL A 128 3.43 4.31 6.88
N PHE A 129 3.30 4.49 8.19
CA PHE A 129 3.31 5.81 8.83
C PHE A 129 3.63 5.69 10.32
N ASP A 130 4.02 6.83 10.91
CA ASP A 130 4.27 6.95 12.35
C ASP A 130 2.99 7.31 13.09
N VAL A 131 2.78 6.65 14.23
CA VAL A 131 1.68 6.91 15.15
C VAL A 131 2.19 7.40 16.50
N VAL A 132 1.38 8.25 17.15
CA VAL A 132 1.69 8.87 18.43
C VAL A 132 0.81 8.27 19.53
N ALA A 133 1.42 7.96 20.67
CA ALA A 133 0.73 7.42 21.84
C ALA A 133 -0.51 8.26 22.22
N GLY A 134 -1.65 7.61 22.41
CA GLY A 134 -2.90 8.24 22.82
C GLY A 134 -3.65 9.02 21.72
N GLN A 135 -3.09 9.15 20.52
CA GLN A 135 -3.81 9.72 19.37
C GLN A 135 -4.60 8.62 18.65
N THR A 136 -5.89 8.84 18.41
CA THR A 136 -6.70 7.92 17.59
C THR A 136 -6.47 8.14 16.10
N TYR A 137 -6.30 7.04 15.39
CA TYR A 137 -6.21 6.92 13.94
C TYR A 137 -7.38 6.07 13.45
N PHE A 138 -7.90 6.41 12.28
CA PHE A 138 -8.97 5.66 11.63
C PHE A 138 -8.48 5.13 10.30
N PHE A 139 -8.79 3.86 10.02
CA PHE A 139 -8.55 3.23 8.73
C PHE A 139 -9.89 3.04 8.04
N MET A 140 -9.99 3.53 6.82
CA MET A 140 -11.12 3.23 5.95
C MET A 140 -10.62 2.32 4.83
N VAL A 141 -11.20 1.14 4.71
CA VAL A 141 -10.93 0.22 3.61
C VAL A 141 -12.11 0.23 2.67
N GLY A 142 -11.86 0.56 1.40
CA GLY A 142 -12.88 0.64 0.37
C GLY A 142 -12.60 -0.29 -0.82
N ALA A 143 -13.47 -0.25 -1.82
CA ALA A 143 -13.25 -0.84 -3.14
C ALA A 143 -12.88 0.23 -4.18
N PHE A 144 -11.86 -0.04 -4.99
CA PHE A 144 -11.37 0.87 -6.01
C PHE A 144 -12.43 1.22 -7.05
N GLY A 145 -12.49 2.49 -7.46
CA GLY A 145 -13.29 2.94 -8.61
C GLY A 145 -14.80 2.68 -8.56
N GLY A 146 -15.38 2.41 -7.39
CA GLY A 146 -16.80 2.02 -7.27
C GLY A 146 -17.07 0.54 -7.53
N GLY A 147 -16.03 -0.30 -7.49
CA GLY A 147 -16.15 -1.75 -7.55
C GLY A 147 -16.96 -2.33 -6.39
N ALA A 148 -17.34 -3.60 -6.52
CA ALA A 148 -17.94 -4.34 -5.42
C ALA A 148 -16.90 -4.63 -4.34
N GLY A 149 -17.35 -4.75 -3.09
CA GLY A 149 -16.55 -5.33 -2.01
C GLY A 149 -16.28 -6.82 -2.22
N GLY A 150 -15.68 -7.45 -1.22
CA GLY A 150 -15.30 -8.86 -1.25
C GLY A 150 -14.93 -9.36 0.14
N ASN A 151 -14.12 -10.41 0.21
CA ASN A 151 -13.52 -10.85 1.46
C ASN A 151 -12.28 -10.00 1.73
N LEU A 152 -12.40 -9.09 2.69
CA LEU A 152 -11.30 -8.26 3.19
C LEU A 152 -10.45 -9.08 4.15
N VAL A 153 -9.13 -8.98 3.98
CA VAL A 153 -8.14 -9.31 5.02
C VAL A 153 -7.42 -8.02 5.39
N PHE A 154 -7.74 -7.44 6.54
CA PHE A 154 -7.10 -6.21 7.03
C PHE A 154 -6.08 -6.55 8.11
N THR A 155 -4.85 -6.05 8.00
CA THR A 155 -3.79 -6.26 8.99
C THR A 155 -3.12 -4.95 9.38
N VAL A 156 -2.92 -4.73 10.68
CA VAL A 156 -2.06 -3.67 11.21
C VAL A 156 -0.90 -4.32 11.97
N ALA A 157 0.33 -3.98 11.61
CA ALA A 157 1.55 -4.52 12.22
C ALA A 157 2.57 -3.41 12.49
N THR A 158 3.52 -3.65 13.39
CA THR A 158 4.69 -2.77 13.52
C THR A 158 5.50 -2.79 12.22
N ALA A 159 5.87 -1.62 11.71
CA ALA A 159 6.69 -1.49 10.52
C ALA A 159 8.19 -1.43 10.87
N PRO A 160 9.07 -1.89 9.96
CA PRO A 160 10.50 -1.70 10.12
C PRO A 160 10.88 -0.21 10.05
N GLN A 161 12.04 0.12 10.63
CA GLN A 161 12.61 1.45 10.53
C GLN A 161 12.87 1.84 9.06
N PRO A 162 12.72 3.13 8.69
CA PRO A 162 12.97 3.59 7.32
C PRO A 162 14.36 3.18 6.84
N VAL A 163 14.43 2.65 5.62
CA VAL A 163 15.72 2.32 5.02
C VAL A 163 16.40 3.60 4.57
N THR A 164 17.66 3.79 4.99
CA THR A 164 18.47 4.97 4.66
C THR A 164 19.53 4.61 3.64
N VAL A 165 19.79 5.51 2.70
CA VAL A 165 20.84 5.34 1.70
C VAL A 165 21.71 6.58 1.59
N ASP A 166 23.00 6.41 1.85
CA ASP A 166 24.03 7.42 1.60
C ASP A 166 24.72 7.11 0.27
N PHE A 167 24.83 8.12 -0.57
CA PHE A 167 25.31 8.00 -1.94
C PHE A 167 26.44 9.00 -2.22
N SER A 168 27.52 8.54 -2.84
CA SER A 168 28.65 9.39 -3.20
C SER A 168 29.18 9.10 -4.61
N ILE A 169 29.85 10.09 -5.19
CA ILE A 169 30.56 10.02 -6.46
C ILE A 169 32.06 10.24 -6.19
N ASP A 170 32.90 9.38 -6.74
CA ASP A 170 34.35 9.48 -6.62
C ASP A 170 34.88 10.75 -7.32
N PRO A 171 35.89 11.43 -6.75
CA PRO A 171 36.44 12.64 -7.33
C PRO A 171 37.30 12.38 -8.59
N ILE A 172 37.49 11.12 -9.00
CA ILE A 172 38.32 10.72 -10.14
C ILE A 172 37.52 9.79 -11.05
N GLY A 173 37.42 10.15 -12.33
CA GLY A 173 36.80 9.33 -13.37
C GLY A 173 37.84 8.91 -14.41
N SER A 174 37.59 7.80 -15.10
CA SER A 174 38.42 7.35 -16.23
C SER A 174 37.80 7.71 -17.56
N LEU A 175 38.63 8.12 -18.51
CA LEU A 175 38.26 8.49 -19.88
C LEU A 175 38.91 7.49 -20.85
N ASP A 176 38.12 6.90 -21.74
CA ASP A 176 38.62 6.01 -22.78
C ASP A 176 39.10 6.78 -24.04
N ARG A 177 39.57 6.05 -25.07
CA ARG A 177 40.09 6.66 -26.31
C ARG A 177 39.00 7.25 -27.22
N VAL A 178 37.74 6.84 -27.06
CA VAL A 178 36.63 7.30 -27.90
C VAL A 178 35.86 8.45 -27.26
N GLY A 179 36.06 8.70 -25.97
CA GLY A 179 35.48 9.81 -25.22
C GLY A 179 34.41 9.39 -24.21
N ASN A 180 34.23 8.09 -23.93
CA ASN A 180 33.35 7.64 -22.87
C ASN A 180 34.04 7.79 -21.52
N VAL A 181 33.23 8.06 -20.49
CA VAL A 181 33.71 8.25 -19.13
C VAL A 181 33.18 7.16 -18.23
N THR A 182 34.03 6.56 -17.40
CA THR A 182 33.60 5.74 -16.28
C THR A 182 33.58 6.57 -15.02
N ILE A 183 32.40 6.63 -14.38
CA ILE A 183 32.20 7.23 -13.06
C ILE A 183 31.96 6.10 -12.06
N ARG A 184 32.47 6.31 -10.84
CA ARG A 184 32.37 5.38 -9.72
C ARG A 184 31.95 6.12 -8.46
N GLY A 185 31.62 5.36 -7.44
CA GLY A 185 31.46 5.87 -6.09
C GLY A 185 31.03 4.78 -5.13
N ILE A 186 30.55 5.20 -3.97
CA ILE A 186 30.12 4.31 -2.90
C ILE A 186 28.67 4.57 -2.55
N VAL A 187 27.94 3.48 -2.28
CA VAL A 187 26.62 3.49 -1.67
C VAL A 187 26.67 2.75 -0.33
N ASN A 188 26.07 3.35 0.69
CA ASN A 188 25.80 2.70 1.97
C ASN A 188 24.30 2.58 2.16
N CYS A 189 23.81 1.38 2.42
CA CYS A 189 22.39 1.11 2.67
C CYS A 189 22.22 0.48 4.05
N SER A 190 21.18 0.87 4.79
CA SER A 190 20.87 0.27 6.10
C SER A 190 20.22 -1.11 6.00
N ALA A 191 19.73 -1.49 4.82
CA ALA A 191 19.19 -2.82 4.50
C ALA A 191 19.47 -3.19 3.03
N PRO A 192 19.38 -4.49 2.65
CA PRO A 192 19.52 -4.91 1.26
C PRO A 192 18.49 -4.29 0.33
N LEU A 193 18.92 -3.64 -0.75
CA LEU A 193 18.06 -2.95 -1.73
C LEU A 193 18.57 -3.12 -3.16
N PHE A 194 17.66 -3.19 -4.13
CA PHE A 194 17.99 -3.01 -5.54
C PHE A 194 17.95 -1.53 -5.88
N ILE A 195 19.07 -0.99 -6.35
CA ILE A 195 19.25 0.44 -6.61
C ILE A 195 19.36 0.68 -8.10
N ASN A 196 18.60 1.65 -8.59
CA ASN A 196 18.78 2.24 -9.91
C ASN A 196 19.50 3.58 -9.74
N VAL A 197 20.58 3.78 -10.48
CA VAL A 197 21.32 5.04 -10.54
C VAL A 197 21.13 5.63 -11.92
N SER A 198 20.77 6.91 -11.98
CA SER A 198 20.71 7.67 -13.23
C SER A 198 21.28 9.06 -13.02
N GLY A 199 21.87 9.65 -14.06
CA GLY A 199 22.52 10.94 -13.89
C GLY A 199 23.12 11.49 -15.15
N GLU A 200 23.88 12.55 -14.98
CA GLU A 200 24.53 13.28 -16.05
C GLU A 200 25.94 13.72 -15.69
N LEU A 201 26.74 13.91 -16.74
CA LEU A 201 28.07 14.47 -16.68
C LEU A 201 28.13 15.68 -17.61
N LYS A 202 28.56 16.82 -17.09
CA LYS A 202 28.69 18.08 -17.83
C LYS A 202 30.11 18.60 -17.76
N GLN A 203 30.77 18.64 -18.92
CA GLN A 203 32.13 19.17 -19.06
C GLN A 203 32.15 20.41 -19.96
N ASN A 204 32.71 21.52 -19.47
CA ASN A 204 32.95 22.69 -20.30
C ASN A 204 34.26 22.51 -21.08
N THR A 205 34.22 22.61 -22.40
CA THR A 205 35.39 22.52 -23.29
C THR A 205 35.41 23.74 -24.21
N GLY A 206 36.14 24.78 -23.79
CA GLY A 206 36.18 26.05 -24.53
C GLY A 206 34.82 26.77 -24.50
N ARG A 207 34.20 26.95 -25.68
CA ARG A 207 32.89 27.63 -25.84
C ARG A 207 31.69 26.69 -25.84
N VAL A 208 31.91 25.38 -25.80
CA VAL A 208 30.85 24.36 -25.80
C VAL A 208 30.85 23.59 -24.48
N PHE A 209 29.74 22.95 -24.15
CA PHE A 209 29.68 21.96 -23.08
C PHE A 209 29.36 20.60 -23.67
N ILE A 210 30.03 19.58 -23.16
CA ILE A 210 29.76 18.18 -23.44
C ILE A 210 28.81 17.68 -22.37
N LEU A 211 27.70 17.10 -22.80
CA LEU A 211 26.73 16.42 -21.97
C LEU A 211 26.80 14.93 -22.24
N GLY A 212 26.60 14.12 -21.21
CA GLY A 212 26.39 12.69 -21.34
C GLY A 212 25.60 12.17 -20.15
N PHE A 213 24.86 11.10 -20.38
CA PHE A 213 24.02 10.48 -19.37
C PHE A 213 24.61 9.16 -18.89
N LEU A 214 24.30 8.81 -17.65
CA LEU A 214 24.64 7.52 -17.06
C LEU A 214 23.39 6.83 -16.53
N GLY A 215 23.46 5.51 -16.57
CA GLY A 215 22.48 4.61 -15.97
C GLY A 215 23.17 3.33 -15.54
N THR A 216 22.89 2.86 -14.33
CA THR A 216 23.32 1.54 -13.86
C THR A 216 22.35 1.04 -12.79
N ALA A 217 22.34 -0.25 -12.53
CA ALA A 217 21.56 -0.81 -11.43
C ALA A 217 22.31 -1.97 -10.78
N PHE A 218 22.18 -2.11 -9.47
CA PHE A 218 22.89 -3.11 -8.68
C PHE A 218 22.20 -3.37 -7.34
N MET A 219 22.58 -4.48 -6.70
CA MET A 219 22.19 -4.77 -5.32
C MET A 219 23.15 -4.10 -4.35
N CYS A 220 22.60 -3.33 -3.41
CA CYS A 220 23.30 -2.81 -2.25
C CYS A 220 23.01 -3.69 -1.05
N ASN A 221 24.03 -4.38 -0.53
CA ASN A 221 23.87 -5.35 0.57
C ASN A 221 24.37 -4.80 1.93
N GLY A 222 24.60 -3.49 2.03
CA GLY A 222 25.10 -2.85 3.25
C GLY A 222 26.02 -1.67 2.94
N SER A 223 27.02 -1.47 3.80
CA SER A 223 28.00 -0.40 3.69
C SER A 223 29.08 -0.68 2.64
N ASN A 224 29.67 0.40 2.11
CA ASN A 224 30.77 0.39 1.16
C ASN A 224 30.49 -0.40 -0.13
N THR A 225 29.25 -0.40 -0.61
CA THR A 225 28.90 -1.02 -1.90
C THR A 225 29.44 -0.15 -3.04
N PRO A 226 30.40 -0.63 -3.86
CA PRO A 226 30.88 0.13 -4.99
C PRO A 226 29.86 0.13 -6.12
N TRP A 227 29.77 1.24 -6.84
CA TRP A 227 29.01 1.34 -8.07
C TRP A 227 29.85 1.90 -9.20
N GLU A 228 29.48 1.54 -10.43
CA GLU A 228 30.14 1.99 -11.64
C GLU A 228 29.09 2.24 -12.74
N ALA A 229 29.25 3.34 -13.48
CA ALA A 229 28.47 3.62 -14.67
C ALA A 229 29.34 4.20 -15.78
N ILE A 230 29.00 3.83 -17.02
CA ILE A 230 29.60 4.41 -18.21
C ILE A 230 28.72 5.58 -18.67
N VAL A 231 29.34 6.72 -18.87
CA VAL A 231 28.74 7.93 -19.44
C VAL A 231 29.08 7.98 -20.91
N ILE A 232 28.05 8.04 -21.74
CA ILE A 232 28.17 8.19 -23.20
C ILE A 232 27.90 9.67 -23.54
N PRO A 233 28.82 10.37 -24.22
CA PRO A 233 28.61 11.77 -24.59
C PRO A 233 27.59 11.89 -25.74
N GLU A 234 26.71 12.88 -25.68
CA GLU A 234 25.65 13.08 -26.69
C GLU A 234 26.03 14.10 -27.78
N ASN A 235 26.78 15.13 -27.42
CA ASN A 235 27.02 16.30 -28.27
C ASN A 235 28.51 16.60 -28.49
N GLY A 236 29.38 15.61 -28.28
CA GLY A 236 30.81 15.70 -28.56
C GLY A 236 31.62 14.59 -27.87
N ARG A 237 32.81 14.93 -27.36
CA ARG A 237 33.68 13.99 -26.64
C ARG A 237 34.17 14.61 -25.36
N PHE A 238 34.10 13.85 -24.27
CA PHE A 238 34.77 14.25 -23.03
C PHE A 238 36.30 14.27 -23.22
N ALA A 239 36.95 15.15 -22.48
CA ALA A 239 38.39 15.36 -22.45
C ALA A 239 38.94 15.22 -21.03
N GLY A 240 40.25 15.08 -20.89
CA GLY A 240 40.88 15.09 -19.55
C GLY A 240 40.69 16.45 -18.87
N GLY A 241 40.43 16.45 -17.57
CA GLY A 241 40.19 17.67 -16.80
C GLY A 241 38.97 17.58 -15.86
N PRO A 242 38.62 18.69 -15.19
CA PRO A 242 37.46 18.72 -14.31
C PRO A 242 36.16 18.61 -15.12
N THR A 243 35.18 17.91 -14.56
CA THR A 243 33.81 17.81 -15.06
C THR A 243 32.84 17.80 -13.88
N LYS A 244 31.61 18.24 -14.08
CA LYS A 244 30.56 18.16 -13.05
C LYS A 244 29.77 16.88 -13.25
N ALA A 245 29.65 16.08 -12.21
CA ALA A 245 28.80 14.89 -12.18
C ALA A 245 27.62 15.14 -11.25
N PHE A 246 26.44 14.71 -11.69
CA PHE A 246 25.25 14.62 -10.88
C PHE A 246 24.64 13.24 -11.09
N ALA A 247 24.27 12.57 -10.00
CA ALA A 247 23.58 11.30 -10.08
C ALA A 247 22.52 11.20 -8.98
N ASN A 248 21.41 10.59 -9.32
CA ASN A 248 20.31 10.24 -8.44
C ASN A 248 20.27 8.73 -8.31
N ILE A 249 19.82 8.28 -7.15
CA ILE A 249 19.46 6.90 -6.92
C ILE A 249 17.97 6.80 -6.65
N PHE A 250 17.41 5.68 -7.08
CA PHE A 250 16.02 5.29 -6.85
C PHE A 250 15.98 3.83 -6.41
N ALA A 251 15.32 3.57 -5.29
CA ALA A 251 15.04 2.23 -4.79
C ALA A 251 13.64 2.18 -4.17
N VAL A 252 13.15 0.97 -3.96
CA VAL A 252 11.90 0.71 -3.23
C VAL A 252 12.24 -0.27 -2.11
N ASP A 253 11.84 0.03 -0.88
CA ASP A 253 11.96 -0.93 0.22
C ASP A 253 11.01 -2.10 -0.03
N PRO A 254 11.52 -3.34 -0.19
CA PRO A 254 10.68 -4.50 -0.52
C PRO A 254 9.72 -4.90 0.60
N ASN A 255 9.94 -4.44 1.84
CA ASN A 255 9.08 -4.81 2.98
C ASN A 255 7.90 -3.84 3.14
N THR A 256 8.12 -2.57 2.82
CA THR A 256 7.15 -1.49 3.07
C THR A 256 6.52 -0.95 1.79
N GLY A 257 7.20 -1.11 0.64
CA GLY A 257 6.84 -0.45 -0.62
C GLY A 257 7.28 1.00 -0.70
N GLU A 258 7.99 1.52 0.31
CA GLU A 258 8.38 2.93 0.36
C GLU A 258 9.45 3.27 -0.68
N PHE A 259 9.26 4.40 -1.37
CA PHE A 259 10.23 4.93 -2.31
C PHE A 259 11.40 5.59 -1.58
N ILE A 260 12.61 5.27 -2.03
CA ILE A 260 13.86 5.80 -1.50
C ILE A 260 14.57 6.55 -2.62
N GLN A 261 14.87 7.83 -2.37
CA GLN A 261 15.60 8.67 -3.30
C GLN A 261 16.75 9.36 -2.57
N SER A 262 17.92 9.40 -3.21
CA SER A 262 19.07 10.19 -2.78
C SER A 262 19.82 10.71 -4.00
N SER A 263 20.64 11.74 -3.83
CA SER A 263 21.39 12.33 -4.94
C SER A 263 22.76 12.80 -4.49
N ALA A 264 23.71 12.83 -5.42
CA ALA A 264 25.05 13.34 -5.20
C ALA A 264 25.49 14.21 -6.38
N SER A 265 26.27 15.25 -6.05
CA SER A 265 26.97 16.07 -7.02
C SER A 265 28.45 16.11 -6.68
N ALA A 266 29.32 16.02 -7.67
CA ALA A 266 30.76 16.12 -7.47
C ALA A 266 31.46 16.81 -8.64
N THR A 267 32.60 17.43 -8.37
CA THR A 267 33.58 17.75 -9.42
C THR A 267 34.51 16.56 -9.59
N VAL A 268 34.42 15.90 -10.73
CA VAL A 268 35.21 14.72 -11.07
C VAL A 268 36.38 15.13 -11.97
N LYS A 269 37.59 14.68 -11.65
CA LYS A 269 38.76 14.88 -12.50
C LYS A 269 38.92 13.68 -13.43
N LEU A 270 38.66 13.89 -14.72
CA LEU A 270 38.82 12.87 -15.76
C LEU A 270 40.29 12.65 -16.09
N LYS A 271 40.73 11.39 -15.96
CA LYS A 271 42.06 10.92 -16.33
C LYS A 271 41.94 9.88 -17.44
N ARG A 272 42.85 9.88 -18.41
CA ARG A 272 42.87 8.80 -19.42
C ARG A 272 43.16 7.46 -18.74
N SER A 273 42.44 6.42 -19.14
CA SER A 273 42.84 5.04 -18.83
C SER A 273 44.23 4.79 -19.43
N GLN A 274 45.11 4.11 -18.69
CA GLN A 274 46.38 3.64 -19.25
C GLN A 274 46.12 2.64 -20.39
#